data_AF-A0AA88UH19-F1
#
_entry.id   AF-A0AA88UH19-F1
#
_cell.length_a   1.000
_cell.length_b   1.000
_cell.length_c   1.000
_cell.angle_alpha   90.00
_cell.angle_beta   90.00
_cell.angle_gamma   90.00
#
_symmetry.space_group_name_H-M   'P 1'
#
loop_
_entity.id
_entity.type
_entity.pdbx_description
1 polymer ?
#
loop_
_entity_poly.entity_id
_entity_poly.type
_entity_poly.pdbx_seq_one_letter_code
_entity_poly.pdbx_strand_id
1 'polypeptide(L)'
;RVTLHSNGLRNNSVSQIETAARLLLPLNSSSSNLARALTSSLNGTELSFLAIQTKVAPTLFLELSTIPRVSQVSYIGFHGLLFSFYQDGDQTLAVFSNRSFSSTWYTQPVNRDTGKLYGQAPSSNSILTPNVSHLQQALNRTSTYSSLGFGWNKGQDLLFFNTVAMDGRGMISICFPAKVVVDHFVGLDLHGGDFHLIWPLMTGKCLYKPSFLILKWLSTMARFQCS
;
A
#
# COMPACT_ATOMS: atom_id res chain seq x y z
N ARG A 1 -31.44 -15.70 -31.79
CA ARG A 1 -30.82 -14.38 -32.08
C ARG A 1 -30.48 -13.60 -30.80
N VAL A 2 -31.35 -13.58 -29.78
CA VAL A 2 -31.14 -12.90 -28.49
C VAL A 2 -29.93 -13.45 -27.69
N THR A 3 -29.74 -14.77 -27.67
CA THR A 3 -28.66 -15.46 -26.92
C THR A 3 -27.25 -15.21 -27.45
N LEU A 4 -27.09 -15.03 -28.76
CA LEU A 4 -25.80 -14.71 -29.37
C LEU A 4 -25.40 -13.25 -29.07
N HIS A 5 -26.37 -12.34 -29.03
CA HIS A 5 -26.15 -10.95 -28.69
C HIS A 5 -25.79 -10.78 -27.20
N SER A 6 -26.46 -11.49 -26.29
CA SER A 6 -26.11 -11.42 -24.86
C SER A 6 -24.73 -12.00 -24.57
N ASN A 7 -24.31 -13.06 -25.29
CA ASN A 7 -22.97 -13.62 -25.16
C ASN A 7 -21.89 -12.67 -25.69
N GLY A 8 -22.16 -11.96 -26.80
CA GLY A 8 -21.26 -10.93 -27.33
C GLY A 8 -21.06 -9.76 -26.35
N LEU A 9 -22.16 -9.25 -25.77
CA LEU A 9 -22.11 -8.17 -24.78
C LEU A 9 -21.36 -8.59 -23.51
N ARG A 10 -21.64 -9.79 -22.97
CA ARG A 10 -20.93 -10.33 -21.80
C ARG A 10 -19.44 -10.49 -22.07
N ASN A 11 -19.06 -11.04 -23.21
CA ASN A 11 -17.65 -11.23 -23.56
C ASN A 11 -16.92 -9.88 -23.73
N ASN A 12 -17.61 -8.86 -24.25
CA ASN A 12 -17.06 -7.51 -24.33
C ASN A 12 -16.80 -6.93 -22.92
N SER A 13 -17.77 -6.97 -22.02
CA SER A 13 -17.59 -6.47 -20.64
C SER A 13 -16.48 -7.22 -19.89
N VAL A 14 -16.39 -8.55 -20.02
CA VAL A 14 -15.29 -9.34 -19.44
C VAL A 14 -13.94 -8.91 -20.01
N SER A 15 -13.83 -8.73 -21.33
CA SER A 15 -12.59 -8.29 -21.98
C SER A 15 -12.16 -6.88 -21.55
N GLN A 16 -13.12 -5.96 -21.35
CA GLN A 16 -12.82 -4.63 -20.84
C GLN A 16 -12.34 -4.66 -19.39
N ILE A 17 -12.98 -5.48 -18.53
CA ILE A 17 -12.53 -5.69 -17.15
C ILE A 17 -11.12 -6.28 -17.12
N GLU A 18 -10.84 -7.30 -17.94
CA GLU A 18 -9.50 -7.89 -18.04
C GLU A 18 -8.45 -6.87 -18.49
N THR A 19 -8.80 -6.03 -19.46
CA THR A 19 -7.90 -4.97 -19.97
C THR A 19 -7.61 -3.92 -18.89
N ALA A 20 -8.63 -3.46 -18.16
CA ALA A 20 -8.46 -2.55 -17.03
C ALA A 20 -7.67 -3.19 -15.89
N ALA A 21 -7.91 -4.46 -15.58
CA ALA A 21 -7.19 -5.19 -14.54
C ALA A 21 -5.70 -5.38 -14.86
N ARG A 22 -5.33 -5.53 -16.14
CA ARG A 22 -3.92 -5.60 -16.56
C ARG A 22 -3.11 -4.36 -16.20
N LEU A 23 -3.76 -3.20 -16.09
CA LEU A 23 -3.10 -1.96 -15.69
C LEU A 23 -2.80 -1.88 -14.19
N LEU A 24 -3.30 -2.85 -13.39
CA LEU A 24 -2.87 -3.06 -12.00
C LEU A 24 -1.60 -3.92 -11.90
N LEU A 25 -1.20 -4.65 -12.96
CA LEU A 25 -0.01 -5.49 -12.94
C LEU A 25 1.29 -4.69 -12.67
N PRO A 26 1.51 -3.50 -13.27
CA PRO A 26 2.67 -2.67 -12.95
C PRO A 26 2.72 -2.26 -11.47
N LEU A 27 1.56 -1.99 -10.86
CA LEU A 27 1.46 -1.67 -9.42
C LEU A 27 1.95 -2.83 -8.56
N ASN A 28 1.69 -4.08 -9.00
CA ASN A 28 2.10 -5.30 -8.32
C ASN A 28 3.61 -5.60 -8.48
N SER A 29 4.16 -5.34 -9.67
CA SER A 29 5.60 -5.56 -9.90
C SER A 29 6.49 -4.57 -9.18
N SER A 30 5.99 -3.36 -8.91
CA SER A 30 6.78 -2.26 -8.33
C SER A 30 7.34 -2.62 -6.95
N SER A 31 6.52 -3.13 -6.03
CA SER A 31 6.99 -3.54 -4.70
C SER A 31 7.99 -4.68 -4.77
N SER A 32 7.77 -5.63 -5.69
CA SER A 32 8.68 -6.77 -5.89
C SER A 32 10.05 -6.32 -6.42
N ASN A 33 10.06 -5.36 -7.34
CA ASN A 33 11.29 -4.79 -7.89
C ASN A 33 12.05 -4.00 -6.81
N LEU A 34 11.34 -3.18 -6.03
CA LEU A 34 11.90 -2.44 -4.90
C LEU A 34 12.51 -3.38 -3.85
N ALA A 35 11.78 -4.42 -3.45
CA ALA A 35 12.29 -5.41 -2.51
C ALA A 35 13.53 -6.13 -3.07
N ARG A 36 13.53 -6.50 -4.36
CA ARG A 36 14.70 -7.12 -5.00
C ARG A 36 15.92 -6.18 -5.02
N ALA A 37 15.72 -4.92 -5.39
CA ALA A 37 16.76 -3.90 -5.39
C ALA A 37 17.37 -3.73 -3.99
N LEU A 38 16.53 -3.60 -2.97
CA LEU A 38 16.98 -3.49 -1.59
C LEU A 38 17.70 -4.75 -1.13
N THR A 39 17.16 -5.95 -1.35
CA THR A 39 17.80 -7.22 -1.00
C THR A 39 19.19 -7.35 -1.60
N SER A 40 19.39 -6.90 -2.85
CA SER A 40 20.70 -6.95 -3.52
C SER A 40 21.74 -5.98 -2.93
N SER A 41 21.28 -4.89 -2.29
CA SER A 41 22.15 -3.82 -1.77
C SER A 41 22.47 -3.94 -0.27
N LEU A 42 21.75 -4.81 0.44
CA LEU A 42 21.81 -4.93 1.89
C LEU A 42 22.54 -6.20 2.32
N ASN A 43 23.39 -6.08 3.33
CA ASN A 43 24.08 -7.21 3.96
C ASN A 43 23.41 -7.56 5.29
N GLY A 44 23.34 -8.86 5.60
CA GLY A 44 22.77 -9.37 6.86
C GLY A 44 21.24 -9.35 6.90
N THR A 45 20.65 -10.19 7.75
CA THR A 45 19.19 -10.37 7.82
C THR A 45 18.51 -9.33 8.71
N GLU A 46 19.18 -8.89 9.78
CA GLU A 46 18.65 -7.91 10.72
C GLU A 46 19.20 -6.52 10.44
N LEU A 47 18.30 -5.56 10.17
CA LEU A 47 18.67 -4.17 9.91
C LEU A 47 18.49 -3.32 11.16
N SER A 48 19.55 -2.64 11.59
CA SER A 48 19.47 -1.58 12.60
C SER A 48 18.65 -0.40 12.07
N PHE A 49 18.11 0.43 12.97
CA PHE A 49 17.40 1.65 12.56
C PHE A 49 18.28 2.58 11.70
N LEU A 50 19.57 2.69 12.04
CA LEU A 50 20.53 3.47 11.25
C LEU A 50 20.68 2.90 9.82
N ALA A 51 20.75 1.57 9.67
CA ALA A 51 20.81 0.94 8.35
C ALA A 51 19.52 1.18 7.55
N ILE A 52 18.36 1.11 8.21
CA ILE A 52 17.07 1.43 7.59
C ILE A 52 17.07 2.90 7.10
N GLN A 53 17.45 3.84 7.96
CA GLN A 53 17.45 5.25 7.64
C GLN A 53 18.45 5.63 6.53
N THR A 54 19.62 4.98 6.47
CA THR A 54 20.69 5.34 5.53
C THR A 54 20.66 4.56 4.21
N LYS A 55 20.05 3.36 4.18
CA LYS A 55 20.03 2.50 2.99
C LYS A 55 18.63 2.20 2.46
N VAL A 56 17.66 2.00 3.34
CA VAL A 56 16.29 1.67 2.94
C VAL A 56 15.51 2.94 2.61
N ALA A 57 15.48 3.91 3.53
CA ALA A 57 14.68 5.13 3.39
C ALA A 57 14.97 5.92 2.10
N PRO A 58 16.23 6.15 1.67
CA PRO A 58 16.49 6.85 0.41
C PRO A 58 15.85 6.16 -0.81
N THR A 59 15.86 4.83 -0.82
CA THR A 59 15.23 4.04 -1.89
C THR A 59 13.71 4.13 -1.82
N LEU A 60 13.11 4.07 -0.62
CA LEU A 60 11.66 4.29 -0.46
C LEU A 60 11.22 5.67 -0.95
N PHE A 61 12.03 6.70 -0.65
CA PHE A 61 11.76 8.07 -1.06
C PHE A 61 11.83 8.24 -2.58
N LEU A 62 12.82 7.60 -3.22
CA LEU A 62 12.93 7.59 -4.68
C LEU A 62 11.65 7.03 -5.30
N GLU A 63 11.18 5.87 -4.82
CA GLU A 63 9.98 5.20 -5.33
C GLU A 63 8.71 6.04 -5.15
N LEU A 64 8.55 6.68 -3.98
CA LEU A 64 7.45 7.63 -3.75
C LEU A 64 7.48 8.80 -4.74
N SER A 65 8.68 9.25 -5.12
CA SER A 65 8.88 10.40 -5.99
C SER A 65 8.77 10.06 -7.48
N THR A 66 9.08 8.83 -7.87
CA THR A 66 9.14 8.41 -9.28
C THR A 66 7.91 7.66 -9.75
N ILE A 67 7.22 6.91 -8.88
CA ILE A 67 6.03 6.18 -9.29
C ILE A 67 4.81 7.13 -9.22
N PRO A 68 4.13 7.38 -10.35
CA PRO A 68 2.98 8.26 -10.35
C PRO A 68 1.87 7.74 -9.42
N ARG A 69 1.21 8.68 -8.73
CA ARG A 69 0.03 8.43 -7.89
C ARG A 69 0.27 7.53 -6.67
N VAL A 70 1.51 7.19 -6.33
CA VAL A 70 1.84 6.62 -5.02
C VAL A 70 1.63 7.69 -3.97
N SER A 71 0.93 7.35 -2.90
CA SER A 71 0.70 8.26 -1.76
C SER A 71 1.49 7.87 -0.53
N GLN A 72 1.99 6.62 -0.47
CA GLN A 72 2.76 6.12 0.66
C GLN A 72 3.66 4.96 0.23
N VAL A 73 4.86 4.92 0.81
CA VAL A 73 5.79 3.79 0.71
C VAL A 73 6.30 3.46 2.11
N SER A 74 6.31 2.19 2.48
CA SER A 74 6.67 1.74 3.83
C SER A 74 7.60 0.54 3.84
N TYR A 75 8.46 0.51 4.84
CA TYR A 75 9.25 -0.63 5.27
C TYR A 75 8.89 -0.99 6.72
N ILE A 76 8.76 -2.29 6.98
CA ILE A 76 8.62 -2.85 8.34
C ILE A 76 9.59 -4.00 8.51
N GLY A 77 10.54 -3.87 9.42
CA GLY A 77 11.51 -4.91 9.75
C GLY A 77 10.95 -5.96 10.71
N PHE A 78 11.64 -7.11 10.79
CA PHE A 78 11.28 -8.23 11.66
C PHE A 78 11.01 -7.85 13.13
N HIS A 79 11.76 -6.90 13.67
CA HIS A 79 11.62 -6.42 15.05
C HIS A 79 10.60 -5.28 15.22
N GLY A 80 9.76 -5.02 14.23
CA GLY A 80 8.78 -3.94 14.27
C GLY A 80 9.38 -2.54 14.10
N LEU A 81 10.66 -2.43 13.72
CA LEU A 81 11.24 -1.18 13.24
C LEU A 81 10.51 -0.77 11.96
N LEU A 82 10.03 0.45 11.93
CA LEU A 82 9.19 0.96 10.84
C LEU A 82 9.79 2.23 10.29
N PHE A 83 9.75 2.37 8.97
CA PHE A 83 10.04 3.62 8.29
C PHE A 83 9.10 3.77 7.10
N SER A 84 8.41 4.88 6.99
CA SER A 84 7.49 5.14 5.88
C SER A 84 7.49 6.60 5.48
N PHE A 85 7.37 6.84 4.19
CA PHE A 85 7.06 8.15 3.63
C PHE A 85 5.62 8.17 3.15
N TYR A 86 4.96 9.31 3.31
CA TYR A 86 3.61 9.53 2.81
C TYR A 86 3.37 11.00 2.46
N GLN A 87 2.38 11.22 1.60
CA GLN A 87 1.89 12.56 1.28
C GLN A 87 0.74 12.96 2.21
N ASP A 88 0.83 14.14 2.80
CA ASP A 88 -0.24 14.81 3.56
C ASP A 88 -0.53 16.16 2.90
N GLY A 89 -1.45 16.15 1.93
CA GLY A 89 -1.64 17.28 1.02
C GLY A 89 -0.38 17.50 0.16
N ASP A 90 0.14 18.73 0.16
CA ASP A 90 1.33 19.10 -0.60
C ASP A 90 2.66 18.82 0.13
N GLN A 91 2.59 18.30 1.35
CA GLN A 91 3.76 18.03 2.17
C GLN A 91 4.07 16.53 2.24
N THR A 92 5.34 16.18 2.00
CA THR A 92 5.85 14.84 2.29
C THR A 92 6.29 14.75 3.75
N LEU A 93 5.81 13.72 4.43
CA LEU A 93 6.13 13.42 5.82
C LEU A 93 6.73 12.01 5.91
N ALA A 94 7.58 11.80 6.90
CA ALA A 94 8.05 10.49 7.30
C ALA A 94 7.44 10.12 8.64
N VAL A 95 7.03 8.87 8.78
CA VAL A 95 6.70 8.26 10.07
C VAL A 95 7.63 7.09 10.32
N PHE A 96 8.16 6.99 11.54
CA PHE A 96 9.11 5.93 11.88
C PHE A 96 9.04 5.52 13.35
N SER A 97 9.50 4.30 13.62
CA SER A 97 9.78 3.80 14.95
C SER A 97 11.22 3.33 15.02
N ASN A 98 11.99 3.90 15.95
CA ASN A 98 13.42 3.63 16.12
C ASN A 98 13.71 2.57 17.19
N ARG A 99 12.68 2.02 17.83
CA ARG A 99 12.78 0.97 18.85
C ARG A 99 11.88 -0.19 18.49
N SER A 100 12.42 -1.39 18.66
CA SER A 100 11.71 -2.63 18.37
C SER A 100 10.38 -2.70 19.12
N PHE A 101 9.31 -3.04 18.40
CA PHE A 101 7.94 -3.17 18.92
C PHE A 101 7.47 -2.01 19.83
N SER A 102 7.95 -0.79 19.58
CA SER A 102 7.62 0.36 20.40
C SER A 102 6.21 0.89 20.12
N SER A 103 5.52 1.28 21.19
CA SER A 103 4.30 2.08 21.13
C SER A 103 4.58 3.56 20.86
N THR A 104 5.82 3.97 20.59
CA THR A 104 6.19 5.35 20.30
C THR A 104 6.67 5.47 18.87
N TRP A 105 5.99 6.32 18.11
CA TRP A 105 6.36 6.66 16.74
C TRP A 105 6.67 8.14 16.65
N TYR A 106 7.40 8.51 15.60
CA TYR A 106 7.82 9.88 15.33
C TYR A 106 7.38 10.25 13.93
N THR A 107 6.89 11.47 13.77
CA THR A 107 6.56 12.05 12.47
C THR A 107 7.45 13.25 12.22
N GLN A 108 8.06 13.33 11.04
CA GLN A 108 8.91 14.46 10.65
C GLN A 108 8.64 14.95 9.23
N PRO A 109 8.76 16.27 9.00
CA PRO A 109 8.89 16.83 7.67
C PRO A 109 10.05 16.24 6.87
N VAL A 110 9.83 16.10 5.55
CA VAL A 110 10.80 15.53 4.62
C VAL A 110 11.10 16.56 3.55
N ASN A 111 12.38 16.80 3.30
CA ASN A 111 12.79 17.71 2.25
C ASN A 111 12.40 17.11 0.88
N ARG A 112 11.61 17.88 0.12
CA ARG A 112 11.00 17.44 -1.14
C ARG A 112 12.01 16.96 -2.20
N ASP A 113 13.22 17.50 -2.20
CA ASP A 113 14.21 17.20 -3.25
C ASP A 113 15.19 16.10 -2.85
N THR A 114 15.40 15.90 -1.54
CA THR A 114 16.47 15.03 -1.02
C THR A 114 15.97 13.85 -0.20
N GLY A 115 14.70 13.86 0.23
CA GLY A 115 14.17 12.84 1.14
C GLY A 115 14.72 12.91 2.57
N LYS A 116 15.54 13.92 2.89
CA LYS A 116 16.11 14.08 4.23
C LYS A 116 15.09 14.62 5.21
N LEU A 117 15.07 14.04 6.41
CA LEU A 117 14.23 14.51 7.51
C LEU A 117 14.74 15.85 8.04
N TYR A 118 13.84 16.75 8.40
CA TYR A 118 14.19 18.02 9.03
C TYR A 118 13.13 18.46 10.05
N GLY A 119 13.50 19.42 10.90
CA GLY A 119 12.63 19.92 11.95
C GLY A 119 12.49 18.96 13.13
N GLN A 120 11.49 19.21 13.99
CA GLN A 120 11.25 18.40 15.18
C GLN A 120 10.58 17.07 14.84
N ALA A 121 10.91 16.02 15.61
CA ALA A 121 10.24 14.72 15.63
C ALA A 121 9.31 14.66 16.86
N PRO A 122 8.10 15.24 16.82
CA PRO A 122 7.12 14.98 17.87
C PRO A 122 6.84 13.49 17.95
N SER A 123 6.88 12.95 19.16
CA SER A 123 6.44 11.60 19.43
C SER A 123 4.92 11.55 19.49
N SER A 124 4.36 10.46 18.98
CA SER A 124 2.94 10.14 19.13
C SER A 124 2.81 8.71 19.62
N ASN A 125 1.74 8.45 20.37
CA ASN A 125 1.36 7.08 20.68
C ASN A 125 1.08 6.35 19.37
N SER A 126 1.60 5.13 19.31
CA SER A 126 1.45 4.27 18.16
C SER A 126 -0.03 3.96 17.95
N ILE A 127 -0.44 4.06 16.69
CA ILE A 127 -1.76 3.62 16.24
C ILE A 127 -1.77 2.07 16.10
N LEU A 128 -0.60 1.43 16.08
CA LEU A 128 -0.44 -0.02 15.99
C LEU A 128 0.72 -0.56 16.83
N THR A 129 0.45 -1.56 17.65
CA THR A 129 1.51 -2.45 18.14
C THR A 129 1.52 -3.68 17.25
N PRO A 130 2.59 -3.91 16.46
CA PRO A 130 2.69 -5.12 15.66
C PRO A 130 2.59 -6.36 16.53
N ASN A 131 1.60 -7.22 16.28
CA ASN A 131 1.65 -8.55 16.86
C ASN A 131 2.78 -9.31 16.19
N VAL A 132 3.77 -9.74 16.98
CA VAL A 132 4.97 -10.47 16.51
C VAL A 132 4.59 -11.67 15.65
N SER A 133 3.55 -12.43 16.04
CA SER A 133 3.13 -13.62 15.29
C SER A 133 2.55 -13.27 13.92
N HIS A 134 1.79 -12.17 13.80
CA HIS A 134 1.22 -11.72 12.54
C HIS A 134 2.31 -11.19 11.60
N LEU A 135 3.27 -10.46 12.16
CA LEU A 135 4.42 -9.96 11.41
C LEU A 135 5.26 -11.14 10.88
N GLN A 136 5.53 -12.15 11.70
CA GLN A 136 6.27 -13.34 11.29
C GLN A 136 5.54 -14.14 10.19
N GLN A 137 4.22 -14.31 10.30
CA GLN A 137 3.43 -14.95 9.24
C GLN A 137 3.49 -14.17 7.93
N ALA A 138 3.45 -12.84 7.99
CA ALA A 138 3.53 -12.00 6.80
C ALA A 138 4.93 -12.02 6.16
N LEU A 139 5.99 -12.12 6.97
CA LEU A 139 7.38 -12.23 6.49
C LEU A 139 7.70 -13.58 5.85
N ASN A 140 7.02 -14.65 6.27
CA ASN A 140 7.19 -15.98 5.69
C ASN A 140 6.51 -16.15 4.32
N ARG A 141 5.83 -15.11 3.81
CA ARG A 141 5.18 -15.16 2.50
C ARG A 141 6.21 -15.04 1.38
N THR A 142 6.09 -15.92 0.40
CA THR A 142 6.94 -15.92 -0.80
C THR A 142 6.36 -15.09 -1.95
N SER A 143 5.08 -14.72 -1.86
CA SER A 143 4.39 -13.94 -2.88
C SER A 143 3.99 -12.57 -2.38
N THR A 144 3.93 -11.61 -3.30
CA THR A 144 3.28 -10.32 -3.07
C THR A 144 1.82 -10.54 -2.69
N TYR A 145 1.31 -9.71 -1.78
CA TYR A 145 -0.09 -9.69 -1.43
C TYR A 145 -0.62 -8.26 -1.50
N SER A 146 -1.94 -8.13 -1.63
CA SER A 146 -2.58 -6.82 -1.68
C SER A 146 -3.75 -6.73 -0.71
N SER A 147 -3.94 -5.54 -0.17
CA SER A 147 -4.96 -5.25 0.84
C SER A 147 -5.41 -3.79 0.78
N LEU A 148 -6.55 -3.50 1.37
CA LEU A 148 -6.99 -2.13 1.63
C LEU A 148 -6.66 -1.75 3.07
N GLY A 149 -6.34 -0.50 3.31
CA GLY A 149 -6.09 0.03 4.66
C GLY A 149 -6.04 1.54 4.67
N PHE A 150 -5.96 2.14 5.85
CA PHE A 150 -5.88 3.60 5.96
C PHE A 150 -4.44 4.09 5.92
N GLY A 151 -4.19 5.18 5.18
CA GLY A 151 -2.89 5.81 5.05
C GLY A 151 -2.46 6.57 6.31
N TRP A 152 -1.18 6.96 6.37
CA TRP A 152 -0.65 7.76 7.49
C TRP A 152 -1.20 9.19 7.54
N ASN A 153 -1.68 9.72 6.42
CA ASN A 153 -2.20 11.09 6.28
C ASN A 153 -3.31 11.42 7.29
N LYS A 154 -3.50 12.71 7.58
CA LYS A 154 -4.48 13.16 8.59
C LYS A 154 -5.91 12.80 8.21
N GLY A 155 -6.22 12.84 6.91
CA GLY A 155 -7.51 12.42 6.36
C GLY A 155 -7.78 10.92 6.50
N GLN A 156 -6.76 10.12 6.85
CA GLN A 156 -6.82 8.67 6.89
C GLN A 156 -7.42 8.12 5.58
N ASP A 157 -6.80 8.50 4.46
CA ASP A 157 -7.30 8.12 3.15
C ASP A 157 -7.21 6.61 3.00
N LEU A 158 -8.22 6.02 2.35
CA LEU A 158 -8.17 4.60 2.03
C LEU A 158 -7.13 4.36 0.93
N LEU A 159 -6.17 3.48 1.20
CA LEU A 159 -5.09 3.10 0.29
C LEU A 159 -5.17 1.62 -0.06
N PHE A 160 -4.77 1.32 -1.30
CA PHE A 160 -4.43 0.00 -1.77
C PHE A 160 -2.96 -0.27 -1.49
N PHE A 161 -2.68 -1.26 -0.66
CA PHE A 161 -1.35 -1.71 -0.28
C PHE A 161 -0.94 -2.85 -1.20
N ASN A 162 0.22 -2.71 -1.83
CA ASN A 162 0.90 -3.82 -2.47
C ASN A 162 2.16 -4.16 -1.67
N THR A 163 2.13 -5.29 -0.97
CA THR A 163 3.14 -5.63 0.03
C THR A 163 3.87 -6.92 -0.33
N VAL A 164 5.19 -6.92 -0.17
CA VAL A 164 6.05 -8.07 -0.43
C VAL A 164 7.04 -8.26 0.71
N ALA A 165 7.38 -9.50 1.02
CA ALA A 165 8.46 -9.82 1.94
C ALA A 165 9.83 -9.59 1.27
N MET A 166 10.76 -9.00 2.03
CA MET A 166 12.13 -8.72 1.62
C MET A 166 13.06 -9.76 2.25
N ASP A 167 12.93 -11.01 1.80
CA ASP A 167 13.84 -12.12 2.14
C ASP A 167 14.09 -12.27 3.67
N GLY A 168 13.00 -12.25 4.45
CA GLY A 168 13.03 -12.35 5.91
C GLY A 168 13.50 -11.10 6.67
N ARG A 169 14.03 -10.09 5.98
CA ARG A 169 14.58 -8.86 6.63
C ARG A 169 13.48 -7.88 7.03
N GLY A 170 12.39 -7.89 6.29
CA GLY A 170 11.25 -7.03 6.50
C GLY A 170 10.21 -7.18 5.40
N MET A 171 9.24 -6.27 5.38
CA MET A 171 8.26 -6.12 4.32
C MET A 171 8.37 -4.73 3.71
N ILE A 172 8.10 -4.66 2.42
CA ILE A 172 7.99 -3.42 1.66
C ILE A 172 6.55 -3.29 1.19
N SER A 173 5.96 -2.11 1.36
CA SER A 173 4.66 -1.80 0.79
C SER A 173 4.73 -0.52 -0.04
N ILE A 174 4.17 -0.58 -1.24
CA ILE A 174 3.87 0.60 -2.07
C ILE A 174 2.36 0.76 -2.08
N CYS A 175 1.90 1.98 -1.78
CA CYS A 175 0.50 2.25 -1.53
C CYS A 175 -0.05 3.32 -2.47
N PHE A 176 -1.19 3.02 -3.07
CA PHE A 176 -1.92 3.91 -3.96
C PHE A 176 -3.23 4.35 -3.31
N PRO A 177 -3.72 5.58 -3.53
CA PRO A 177 -5.08 5.93 -3.12
C PRO A 177 -6.09 4.95 -3.73
N ALA A 178 -7.00 4.42 -2.92
CA ALA A 178 -8.04 3.50 -3.40
C ALA A 178 -8.87 4.14 -4.51
N LYS A 179 -9.09 5.46 -4.43
CA LYS A 179 -9.74 6.25 -5.48
C LYS A 179 -9.02 6.14 -6.83
N VAL A 180 -7.69 6.19 -6.86
CA VAL A 180 -6.92 6.05 -8.10
C VAL A 180 -7.16 4.69 -8.76
N VAL A 181 -7.26 3.64 -7.95
CA VAL A 181 -7.57 2.28 -8.43
C VAL A 181 -9.02 2.22 -8.91
N VAL A 182 -9.98 2.75 -8.16
CA VAL A 182 -11.40 2.75 -8.52
C VAL A 182 -11.66 3.55 -9.79
N ASP A 183 -11.12 4.77 -9.89
CA ASP A 183 -11.26 5.65 -11.05
C ASP A 183 -10.78 4.98 -12.35
N HIS A 184 -9.88 3.99 -12.24
CA HIS A 184 -9.43 3.19 -13.37
C HIS A 184 -10.54 2.31 -13.99
N PHE A 185 -11.51 1.89 -13.18
CA PHE A 185 -12.64 1.05 -13.60
C PHE A 185 -13.91 1.86 -13.91
N VAL A 186 -13.94 3.17 -13.60
CA VAL A 186 -15.13 4.02 -13.77
C VAL A 186 -15.56 4.18 -15.24
N GLY A 187 -14.63 4.00 -16.20
CA GLY A 187 -14.90 4.13 -17.63
C GLY A 187 -15.45 2.87 -18.32
N LEU A 188 -15.71 1.79 -17.58
CA LEU A 188 -16.16 0.53 -18.18
C LEU A 188 -17.64 0.57 -18.55
N ASP A 189 -17.96 0.18 -19.79
CA ASP A 189 -19.35 0.00 -20.21
C ASP A 189 -19.79 -1.43 -19.89
N LEU A 190 -20.51 -1.55 -18.77
CA LEU A 190 -21.03 -2.83 -18.30
C LEU A 190 -22.46 -3.10 -18.77
N HIS A 191 -23.01 -2.26 -19.66
CA HIS A 191 -24.33 -2.43 -20.27
C HIS A 191 -25.45 -2.71 -19.25
N GLY A 192 -25.44 -1.98 -18.13
CA GLY A 192 -26.41 -2.12 -17.03
C GLY A 192 -26.04 -3.16 -15.96
N GLY A 193 -24.87 -3.80 -16.06
CA GLY A 193 -24.31 -4.65 -15.01
C GLY A 193 -23.50 -3.88 -13.97
N ASP A 194 -23.40 -4.46 -12.77
CA ASP A 194 -22.59 -3.93 -11.67
C ASP A 194 -21.24 -4.66 -11.57
N PHE A 195 -20.20 -3.93 -11.18
CA PHE A 195 -18.88 -4.49 -10.90
C PHE A 195 -18.46 -4.14 -9.46
N HIS A 196 -17.95 -5.15 -8.75
CA HIS A 196 -17.56 -5.04 -7.37
C HIS A 196 -16.09 -5.45 -7.21
N LEU A 197 -15.31 -4.62 -6.55
CA LEU A 197 -13.97 -4.97 -6.08
C LEU A 197 -14.05 -5.36 -4.60
N ILE A 198 -13.52 -6.54 -4.29
CA ILE A 198 -13.48 -7.07 -2.93
C ILE A 198 -12.01 -7.27 -2.56
N TRP A 199 -11.58 -6.60 -1.49
CA TRP A 199 -10.24 -6.78 -0.93
C TRP A 199 -10.29 -7.06 0.58
N PRO A 200 -9.32 -7.82 1.11
CA PRO A 200 -9.08 -7.86 2.54
C PRO A 200 -8.79 -6.45 3.06
N LEU A 201 -9.57 -6.01 4.05
CA LEU A 201 -9.32 -4.80 4.81
C LEU A 201 -8.36 -5.11 5.95
N MET A 202 -7.23 -4.42 5.99
CA MET A 202 -6.35 -4.36 7.13
C MET A 202 -6.91 -3.34 8.12
N THR A 203 -7.43 -3.84 9.24
CA THR A 203 -7.79 -2.99 10.39
C THR A 203 -6.51 -2.55 11.08
N GLY A 204 -6.00 -1.40 10.63
CA GLY A 204 -4.74 -0.82 11.07
C GLY A 204 -3.80 -0.60 9.90
N LYS A 205 -3.06 0.52 9.95
CA LYS A 205 -2.30 1.10 8.84
C LYS A 205 -1.17 0.23 8.26
N CYS A 206 -0.90 -0.98 8.79
CA CYS A 206 0.07 -1.92 8.22
C CYS A 206 -0.04 -3.41 8.66
N LEU A 207 -1.02 -3.84 9.48
CA LEU A 207 -1.06 -5.23 9.98
C LEU A 207 -2.46 -5.84 10.05
N TYR A 208 -2.50 -7.14 9.78
CA TYR A 208 -3.67 -7.93 9.45
C TYR A 208 -4.59 -8.23 10.65
N LYS A 209 -5.87 -7.87 10.49
CA LYS A 209 -7.04 -8.58 11.04
C LYS A 209 -8.11 -8.56 9.95
N PRO A 210 -8.54 -9.74 9.44
CA PRO A 210 -9.35 -9.80 8.22
C PRO A 210 -10.77 -9.32 8.48
N SER A 211 -11.15 -8.31 7.72
CA SER A 211 -12.53 -7.92 7.42
C SER A 211 -12.59 -7.70 5.91
N PHE A 212 -13.77 -7.81 5.29
CA PHE A 212 -13.92 -7.59 3.85
C PHE A 212 -14.58 -6.23 3.61
N LEU A 213 -14.03 -5.44 2.69
CA LEU A 213 -14.72 -4.24 2.20
C LEU A 213 -15.22 -4.51 0.78
N ILE A 214 -16.53 -4.38 0.59
CA ILE A 214 -17.16 -4.42 -0.74
C ILE A 214 -17.31 -2.98 -1.21
N LEU A 215 -16.56 -2.60 -2.25
CA LEU A 215 -16.84 -1.37 -2.97
C LEU A 215 -17.98 -1.66 -3.96
N LYS A 216 -19.18 -1.18 -3.64
CA LYS A 216 -20.37 -1.31 -4.50
C LYS A 216 -20.44 -0.12 -5.45
N TRP A 217 -20.54 -0.41 -6.74
CA TRP A 217 -20.86 0.57 -7.76
C TRP A 217 -22.37 0.55 -8.01
N LEU A 218 -22.99 1.72 -8.06
CA LEU A 218 -24.33 1.94 -8.59
C LEU A 218 -24.19 3.06 -9.63
N SER A 219 -24.77 2.86 -10.80
CA SER A 219 -24.78 3.84 -11.90
C SER A 219 -25.49 5.17 -11.54
N THR A 220 -25.93 5.34 -10.29
CA THR A 220 -26.43 6.61 -9.76
C THR A 220 -26.01 6.73 -8.28
N MET A 221 -25.17 7.74 -8.00
CA MET A 221 -24.70 8.18 -6.68
C MET A 221 -23.88 7.17 -5.84
N ALA A 222 -22.62 7.53 -5.62
CA ALA A 222 -21.75 6.92 -4.63
C ALA A 222 -22.38 6.98 -3.22
N ARG A 223 -22.76 5.83 -2.67
CA ARG A 223 -22.92 5.63 -1.23
C ARG A 223 -22.05 4.45 -0.81
N PHE A 224 -21.12 4.74 0.09
CA PHE A 224 -20.43 3.74 0.89
C PHE A 224 -21.45 3.17 1.88
N GLN A 225 -21.75 1.88 1.79
CA GLN A 225 -22.47 1.17 2.85
C GLN A 225 -21.56 0.09 3.41
N CYS A 226 -21.20 0.22 4.68
CA CYS A 226 -20.74 -0.89 5.50
C CYS A 226 -21.96 -1.76 5.83
N SER A 227 -21.91 -3.04 5.50
CA SER A 227 -22.83 -4.07 5.99
C SER A 227 -22.10 -4.95 6.99
#